data_AF-A0A8I0SAP1-F1
#
_entry.id   AF-A0A8I0SAP1-F1
#
_cell.length_a   1.000
_cell.length_b   1.000
_cell.length_c   1.000
_cell.angle_alpha   90.00
_cell.angle_beta   90.00
_cell.angle_gamma   90.00
#
_symmetry.space_group_name_H-M   'P 1'
#
loop_
_entity.id
_entity.type
_entity.pdbx_description
1 polymer ?
#
loop_
_entity_poly.entity_id
_entity_poly.type
_entity_poly.pdbx_seq_one_letter_code
_entity_poly.pdbx_strand_id
1 'polypeptide(L)'
;MSFTHRELCEIGANWLRSSNYHNCKSILIDGGSFEERPDVLGFRYRSQPFGSVLLEAKITRQDFLNDKTKPHRQDGKGMGKWRYYICPKGLILPDEVPPLWGLLYVSDAGRVKVIKGVFESKATAYEINQSYEKYKFPTYDLELESRLLAVNLQGMLYNEEEGLDLKELKKQRDKFRNKDIESAKEISNLKRMLVIAQQNENFYRQELEKQQIMLGVKDGEIQTLKHDMGVVTGNIEI
;
A
#
# COMPACT_ATOMS: atom_id res chain seq x y z
N MET A 1 34.53 -5.55 -7.60
CA MET A 1 34.15 -4.60 -8.67
C MET A 1 33.31 -3.49 -8.05
N SER A 2 33.36 -2.26 -8.56
CA SER A 2 32.42 -1.21 -8.12
C SER A 2 31.18 -1.26 -9.01
N PHE A 3 30.02 -1.58 -8.43
CA PHE A 3 28.75 -1.48 -9.15
C PHE A 3 28.36 -0.02 -9.34
N THR A 4 27.78 0.30 -10.50
CA THR A 4 27.01 1.52 -10.70
C THR A 4 25.62 1.37 -10.08
N HIS A 5 24.95 2.49 -9.82
CA HIS A 5 23.56 2.47 -9.35
C HIS A 5 22.65 1.73 -10.34
N ARG A 6 22.81 2.00 -11.65
CA ARG A 6 22.00 1.39 -12.70
C ARG A 6 22.15 -0.15 -12.74
N GLU A 7 23.37 -0.65 -12.63
CA GLU A 7 23.62 -2.10 -12.60
C GLU A 7 22.94 -2.77 -11.39
N LEU A 8 22.97 -2.15 -10.21
CA LEU A 8 22.24 -2.67 -9.05
C LEU A 8 20.74 -2.69 -9.29
N CYS A 9 20.17 -1.65 -9.92
CA CYS A 9 18.76 -1.61 -10.26
C CYS A 9 18.37 -2.71 -11.25
N GLU A 10 19.20 -2.98 -12.25
CA GLU A 10 18.96 -4.06 -13.23
C GLU A 10 19.06 -5.45 -12.60
N ILE A 11 20.04 -5.67 -11.72
CA ILE A 11 20.16 -6.88 -10.91
C ILE A 11 18.92 -7.05 -10.02
N GLY A 12 18.48 -5.98 -9.35
CA GLY A 12 17.29 -5.97 -8.52
C GLY A 12 16.01 -6.27 -9.31
N ALA A 13 15.85 -5.69 -10.49
CA ALA A 13 14.72 -5.97 -11.38
C ALA A 13 14.68 -7.44 -11.82
N ASN A 14 15.82 -8.04 -12.13
CA ASN A 14 15.91 -9.47 -12.45
C ASN A 14 15.56 -10.36 -11.26
N TRP A 15 15.99 -9.97 -10.05
CA TRP A 15 15.60 -10.66 -8.82
C TRP A 15 14.08 -10.62 -8.59
N LEU A 16 13.44 -9.45 -8.78
CA LEU A 16 11.97 -9.32 -8.69
C LEU A 16 11.23 -10.14 -9.74
N ARG A 17 11.74 -10.24 -10.98
CA ARG A 17 11.14 -11.04 -12.07
C ARG A 17 11.13 -12.54 -11.77
N SER A 18 12.09 -13.02 -11.00
CA SER A 18 12.30 -14.46 -10.78
C SER A 18 11.10 -15.10 -10.07
N SER A 19 10.71 -16.28 -10.55
CA SER A 19 9.67 -17.11 -9.92
C SER A 19 10.11 -17.69 -8.57
N ASN A 20 11.40 -17.65 -8.25
CA ASN A 20 11.93 -18.10 -6.95
C ASN A 20 11.72 -17.06 -5.84
N TYR A 21 11.31 -15.83 -6.20
CA TYR A 21 11.11 -14.72 -5.27
C TYR A 21 9.72 -14.09 -5.49
N HIS A 22 9.66 -12.77 -5.63
CA HIS A 22 8.40 -12.04 -5.76
C HIS A 22 7.69 -12.24 -7.10
N ASN A 23 8.31 -12.83 -8.13
CA ASN A 23 7.65 -13.13 -9.41
C ASN A 23 6.88 -11.93 -10.02
N CYS A 24 7.41 -10.72 -9.85
CA CYS A 24 6.83 -9.48 -10.37
C CYS A 24 6.81 -9.51 -11.91
N LYS A 25 5.73 -9.00 -12.51
CA LYS A 25 5.51 -9.08 -13.96
C LYS A 25 5.61 -7.75 -14.67
N SER A 26 5.20 -6.69 -13.99
CA SER A 26 5.49 -5.32 -14.41
C SER A 26 6.58 -4.77 -13.50
N ILE A 27 7.67 -4.28 -14.07
CA ILE A 27 8.77 -3.70 -13.32
C ILE A 27 9.13 -2.36 -13.95
N LEU A 28 9.17 -1.34 -13.12
CA LEU A 28 9.68 -0.02 -13.45
C LEU A 28 11.09 0.07 -12.88
N ILE A 29 12.05 0.47 -13.71
CA ILE A 29 13.40 0.84 -13.26
C ILE A 29 13.48 2.35 -13.47
N ASP A 30 13.87 3.06 -12.42
CA ASP A 30 13.99 4.51 -12.45
C ASP A 30 12.66 5.22 -12.78
N GLY A 31 11.63 4.92 -11.98
CA GLY A 31 10.22 5.02 -12.36
C GLY A 31 9.68 6.42 -12.72
N GLY A 32 10.45 7.50 -12.57
CA GLY A 32 10.08 8.85 -13.02
C GLY A 32 10.27 9.95 -11.99
N SER A 33 9.85 11.17 -12.33
CA SER A 33 10.04 12.39 -11.52
C SER A 33 8.75 12.79 -10.79
N PHE A 34 8.40 12.07 -9.73
CA PHE A 34 7.36 12.46 -8.78
C PHE A 34 7.96 12.75 -7.39
N GLU A 35 7.10 12.90 -6.38
CA GLU A 35 7.49 13.20 -5.00
C GLU A 35 8.37 12.10 -4.37
N GLU A 36 8.10 10.83 -4.71
CA GLU A 36 9.00 9.70 -4.50
C GLU A 36 9.35 9.08 -5.86
N ARG A 37 10.65 8.89 -6.11
CA ARG A 37 11.20 8.23 -7.29
C ARG A 37 11.76 6.89 -6.86
N PRO A 38 11.17 5.76 -7.28
CA PRO A 38 11.67 4.45 -6.92
C PRO A 38 12.82 4.06 -7.83
N ASP A 39 13.90 3.51 -7.26
CA ASP A 39 15.00 2.96 -8.04
C ASP A 39 14.52 1.74 -8.85
N VAL A 40 13.77 0.84 -8.20
CA VAL A 40 13.02 -0.24 -8.86
C VAL A 40 11.67 -0.46 -8.15
N LEU A 41 10.60 -0.56 -8.92
CA LEU A 41 9.26 -0.91 -8.41
C LEU A 41 8.69 -2.08 -9.22
N GLY A 42 8.43 -3.20 -8.56
CA GLY A 42 7.84 -4.39 -9.17
C GLY A 42 6.41 -4.64 -8.69
N PHE A 43 5.54 -5.04 -9.62
CA PHE A 43 4.15 -5.37 -9.33
C PHE A 43 3.92 -6.88 -9.44
N ARG A 44 3.38 -7.47 -8.38
CA ARG A 44 2.97 -8.88 -8.34
C ARG A 44 1.47 -9.02 -8.20
N TYR A 45 0.85 -9.45 -9.30
CA TYR A 45 -0.59 -9.64 -9.44
C TYR A 45 -0.99 -11.02 -10.00
N ARG A 46 -0.04 -11.91 -10.31
CA ARG A 46 -0.34 -13.27 -10.83
C ARG A 46 -0.36 -14.36 -9.76
N SER A 47 0.11 -14.06 -8.55
CA SER A 47 0.06 -14.97 -7.40
C SER A 47 -0.17 -14.19 -6.10
N GLN A 48 -0.91 -14.78 -5.18
CA GLN A 48 -1.15 -14.24 -3.84
C GLN A 48 0.11 -14.34 -2.96
N PRO A 49 0.22 -13.53 -1.88
CA PRO A 49 -0.60 -12.35 -1.55
C PRO A 49 -0.35 -11.08 -2.39
N PHE A 50 -1.25 -10.54 -3.21
CA PHE A 50 -0.95 -9.43 -4.14
C PHE A 50 -0.29 -8.16 -3.54
N GLY A 51 0.47 -7.43 -4.37
CA GLY A 51 1.07 -6.15 -3.99
C GLY A 51 2.26 -5.72 -4.85
N SER A 52 2.95 -4.69 -4.38
CA SER A 52 4.13 -4.08 -4.99
C SER A 52 5.38 -4.31 -4.14
N VAL A 53 6.54 -4.26 -4.79
CA VAL A 53 7.85 -4.43 -4.15
C VAL A 53 8.76 -3.29 -4.59
N LEU A 54 9.18 -2.47 -3.63
CA LEU A 54 10.14 -1.38 -3.82
C LEU A 54 11.56 -1.88 -3.54
N LEU A 55 12.51 -1.61 -4.44
CA LEU A 55 13.93 -1.72 -4.16
C LEU A 55 14.59 -0.35 -4.21
N GLU A 56 15.51 -0.12 -3.27
CA GLU A 56 16.32 1.09 -3.14
C GLU A 56 17.80 0.71 -3.21
N ALA A 57 18.46 1.09 -4.31
CA ALA A 57 19.82 0.75 -4.62
C ALA A 57 20.79 1.72 -3.94
N LYS A 58 21.66 1.20 -3.07
CA LYS A 58 22.67 1.98 -2.35
C LYS A 58 24.07 1.55 -2.75
N ILE A 59 24.82 2.47 -3.33
CA ILE A 59 26.20 2.28 -3.80
C ILE A 59 27.23 2.79 -2.79
N THR A 60 26.86 3.75 -1.95
CA THR A 60 27.71 4.27 -0.86
C THR A 60 27.00 4.24 0.49
N ARG A 61 27.78 4.27 1.58
CA ARG A 61 27.27 4.45 2.95
C ARG A 61 26.45 5.74 3.09
N GLN A 62 26.90 6.82 2.45
CA GLN A 62 26.23 8.10 2.53
C GLN A 62 24.84 8.07 1.87
N ASP A 63 24.69 7.34 0.75
CA ASP A 63 23.38 7.16 0.10
C ASP A 63 22.37 6.51 1.04
N PHE A 64 22.81 5.50 1.80
CA PHE A 64 21.96 4.83 2.79
C PHE A 64 21.56 5.76 3.94
N LEU A 65 22.51 6.53 4.48
CA LEU A 65 22.24 7.45 5.58
C LEU A 65 21.31 8.60 5.17
N ASN A 66 21.49 9.16 3.97
CA ASN A 66 20.63 10.20 3.42
C ASN A 66 19.22 9.69 3.11
N ASP A 67 19.10 8.41 2.72
CA ASP A 67 17.79 7.84 2.41
C ASP A 67 16.87 7.77 3.64
N LYS A 68 17.43 7.50 4.82
CA LYS A 68 16.68 7.44 6.09
C LYS A 68 15.94 8.73 6.44
N THR A 69 16.42 9.88 5.96
CA THR A 69 15.83 11.19 6.28
C THR A 69 14.73 11.61 5.30
N LYS A 70 14.44 10.82 4.26
CA LYS A 70 13.43 11.19 3.26
C LYS A 70 12.01 11.13 3.85
N PRO A 71 11.10 12.04 3.46
CA PRO A 71 9.74 12.10 4.02
C PRO A 71 8.94 10.80 3.87
N HIS A 72 9.12 10.09 2.78
CA HIS A 72 8.45 8.81 2.47
C HIS A 72 9.08 7.58 3.17
N ARG A 73 10.03 7.79 4.10
CA ARG A 73 10.52 6.74 5.01
C ARG A 73 9.82 6.72 6.37
N GLN A 74 8.96 7.69 6.64
CA GLN A 74 8.09 7.67 7.82
C GLN A 74 7.04 6.55 7.71
N ASP A 75 6.62 6.02 8.86
CA ASP A 75 5.69 4.90 8.91
C ASP A 75 4.44 5.16 8.08
N GLY A 76 4.13 4.18 7.23
CA GLY A 76 2.94 4.18 6.39
C GLY A 76 2.95 5.11 5.19
N LYS A 77 4.04 5.86 4.96
CA LYS A 77 4.26 6.67 3.75
C LYS A 77 5.12 5.93 2.73
N GLY A 78 5.04 6.38 1.48
CA GLY A 78 5.83 5.86 0.36
C GLY A 78 5.33 4.56 -0.25
N MET A 79 5.96 4.16 -1.33
CA MET A 79 5.57 3.01 -2.17
C MET A 79 6.10 1.67 -1.65
N GLY A 80 5.58 0.58 -2.21
CA GLY A 80 5.98 -0.78 -1.93
C GLY A 80 5.27 -1.35 -0.71
N LYS A 81 4.44 -2.35 -0.94
CA LYS A 81 3.91 -3.21 0.14
C LYS A 81 5.03 -3.99 0.84
N TRP A 82 6.05 -4.38 0.08
CA TRP A 82 7.33 -4.86 0.59
C TRP A 82 8.45 -3.96 0.08
N ARG A 83 9.47 -3.74 0.91
CA ARG A 83 10.54 -2.78 0.63
C ARG A 83 11.89 -3.38 0.95
N TYR A 84 12.87 -3.17 0.10
CA TYR A 84 14.22 -3.69 0.31
C TYR A 84 15.27 -2.63 -0.03
N TYR A 85 16.35 -2.63 0.73
CA TYR A 85 17.61 -2.09 0.24
C TYR A 85 18.34 -3.15 -0.58
N ILE A 86 18.95 -2.75 -1.69
CA ILE A 86 19.89 -3.58 -2.47
C ILE A 86 21.24 -2.87 -2.54
N CYS A 87 22.30 -3.57 -2.16
CA CYS A 87 23.64 -2.97 -2.10
C CYS A 87 24.75 -4.02 -2.29
N PRO A 88 25.99 -3.60 -2.57
CA PRO A 88 27.15 -4.47 -2.50
C PRO A 88 27.27 -5.09 -1.10
N LYS A 89 27.75 -6.34 -1.04
CA LYS A 89 27.91 -7.08 0.22
C LYS A 89 28.66 -6.25 1.28
N GLY A 90 28.04 -6.10 2.45
CA GLY A 90 28.66 -5.47 3.63
C GLY A 90 28.52 -3.95 3.70
N LEU A 91 27.87 -3.31 2.72
CA LEU A 91 27.66 -1.85 2.73
C LEU A 91 26.64 -1.41 3.79
N ILE A 92 25.55 -2.16 3.96
CA ILE A 92 24.53 -1.92 4.99
C ILE A 92 24.53 -3.13 5.91
N LEU A 93 24.77 -2.95 7.20
CA LEU A 93 24.71 -4.07 8.14
C LEU A 93 23.24 -4.46 8.41
N PRO A 94 22.94 -5.76 8.63
CA PRO A 94 21.56 -6.22 8.87
C PRO A 94 20.84 -5.50 10.02
N ASP A 95 21.58 -5.09 11.05
CA ASP A 95 21.03 -4.43 12.24
C ASP A 95 20.73 -2.94 12.00
N GLU A 96 21.23 -2.36 10.91
CA GLU A 96 20.94 -0.97 10.53
C GLU A 96 19.65 -0.83 9.71
N VAL A 97 19.12 -1.95 9.21
CA VAL A 97 17.94 -2.02 8.36
C VAL A 97 16.69 -1.74 9.20
N PRO A 98 15.87 -0.73 8.86
CA PRO A 98 14.66 -0.40 9.60
C PRO A 98 13.68 -1.58 9.69
N PRO A 99 12.76 -1.57 10.66
CA PRO A 99 11.67 -2.55 10.74
C PRO A 99 10.92 -2.69 9.41
N LEU A 100 10.46 -3.91 9.10
CA LEU A 100 9.73 -4.29 7.88
C LEU A 100 10.53 -4.18 6.56
N TRP A 101 11.67 -3.49 6.54
CA TRP A 101 12.56 -3.46 5.39
C TRP A 101 13.36 -4.76 5.27
N GLY A 102 13.52 -5.22 4.03
CA GLY A 102 14.46 -6.27 3.68
C GLY A 102 15.82 -5.74 3.23
N LEU A 103 16.77 -6.65 3.10
CA LEU A 103 18.14 -6.35 2.66
C LEU A 103 18.63 -7.42 1.70
N LEU A 104 19.07 -6.96 0.53
CA LEU A 104 19.65 -7.77 -0.53
C LEU A 104 21.13 -7.39 -0.68
N TYR A 105 22.01 -8.39 -0.58
CA TYR A 105 23.40 -8.23 -0.94
C TYR A 105 23.67 -8.72 -2.34
N VAL A 106 24.42 -7.93 -3.09
CA VAL A 106 24.96 -8.30 -4.40
C VAL A 106 26.45 -8.64 -4.21
N SER A 107 26.84 -9.86 -4.58
CA SER A 107 28.25 -10.27 -4.65
C SER A 107 28.95 -9.62 -5.84
N ASP A 108 30.28 -9.59 -5.87
CA ASP A 108 31.04 -9.12 -7.04
C ASP A 108 30.66 -9.82 -8.36
N ALA A 109 30.18 -11.07 -8.30
CA ALA A 109 29.70 -11.83 -9.46
C ALA A 109 28.25 -11.51 -9.87
N GLY A 110 27.63 -10.45 -9.32
CA GLY A 110 26.25 -10.05 -9.61
C GLY A 110 25.16 -10.93 -8.99
N ARG A 111 25.52 -11.93 -8.17
CA ARG A 111 24.53 -12.80 -7.51
C ARG A 111 23.90 -12.11 -6.30
N VAL A 112 22.58 -12.20 -6.21
CA VAL A 112 21.79 -11.66 -5.11
C VAL A 112 21.65 -12.70 -3.99
N LYS A 113 21.90 -12.29 -2.75
CA LYS A 113 21.58 -13.04 -1.54
C LYS A 113 20.62 -12.21 -0.67
N VAL A 114 19.52 -12.83 -0.26
CA VAL A 114 18.58 -12.24 0.71
C VAL A 114 19.19 -12.36 2.10
N ILE A 115 19.35 -11.24 2.78
CA ILE A 115 19.90 -11.16 4.14
C ILE A 115 18.79 -10.94 5.16
N LYS A 116 17.81 -10.08 4.82
CA LYS A 116 16.56 -9.89 5.57
C LYS A 116 15.39 -9.78 4.59
N GLY A 117 14.22 -10.21 5.02
CA GLY A 117 12.97 -10.05 4.28
C GLY A 117 12.27 -11.38 3.99
N VAL A 118 11.26 -11.33 3.12
CA VAL A 118 10.34 -12.46 2.85
C VAL A 118 11.06 -13.80 2.62
N PHE A 119 12.17 -13.77 1.88
CA PHE A 119 12.90 -14.96 1.44
C PHE A 119 14.24 -15.18 2.16
N GLU A 120 14.35 -14.77 3.44
CA GLU A 120 15.60 -14.89 4.23
C GLU A 120 16.02 -16.36 4.49
N SER A 121 15.07 -17.30 4.50
CA SER A 121 15.30 -18.73 4.67
C SER A 121 14.71 -19.55 3.52
N LYS A 122 15.26 -20.76 3.29
CA LYS A 122 14.64 -21.75 2.40
C LYS A 122 13.45 -22.35 3.12
N ALA A 123 12.28 -21.78 2.86
CA ALA A 123 11.08 -22.07 3.63
C ALA A 123 10.00 -22.70 2.75
N THR A 124 9.11 -23.46 3.38
CA THR A 124 7.87 -23.99 2.78
C THR A 124 6.96 -22.85 2.31
N ALA A 125 5.98 -23.15 1.47
CA ALA A 125 5.01 -22.15 1.00
C ALA A 125 4.24 -21.48 2.16
N TYR A 126 3.96 -22.22 3.23
CA TYR A 126 3.31 -21.68 4.44
C TYR A 126 4.19 -20.64 5.15
N GLU A 127 5.46 -20.98 5.37
CA GLU A 127 6.42 -20.07 6.03
C GLU A 127 6.70 -18.83 5.19
N ILE A 128 6.75 -18.96 3.86
CA ILE A 128 6.86 -17.81 2.94
C ILE A 128 5.65 -16.89 3.10
N ASN A 129 4.43 -17.43 3.18
CA ASN A 129 3.22 -16.62 3.41
C ASN A 129 3.26 -15.89 4.76
N GLN A 130 3.72 -16.55 5.83
CA GLN A 130 3.92 -15.88 7.12
C GLN A 130 4.98 -14.77 7.03
N SER A 131 6.04 -15.00 6.24
CA SER A 131 7.09 -14.01 6.02
C SER A 131 6.58 -12.80 5.23
N TYR A 132 5.69 -13.00 4.27
CA TYR A 132 4.99 -11.89 3.60
C TYR A 132 4.19 -11.04 4.59
N GLU A 133 3.49 -11.66 5.53
CA GLU A 133 2.73 -10.95 6.57
C GLU A 133 3.65 -10.23 7.58
N LYS A 134 4.78 -10.85 7.96
CA LYS A 134 5.79 -10.27 8.84
C LYS A 134 6.44 -9.00 8.26
N TYR A 135 6.68 -8.98 6.95
CA TYR A 135 7.42 -7.91 6.28
C TYR A 135 6.52 -6.93 5.50
N LYS A 136 5.20 -7.08 5.54
CA LYS A 136 4.30 -6.15 4.85
C LYS A 136 4.26 -4.81 5.58
N PHE A 137 4.29 -3.73 4.80
CA PHE A 137 3.88 -2.42 5.30
C PHE A 137 2.34 -2.39 5.43
N PRO A 138 1.79 -1.92 6.57
CA PRO A 138 0.34 -1.88 6.78
C PRO A 138 -0.34 -0.87 5.85
N THR A 139 0.35 0.22 5.49
CA THR A 139 -0.10 1.22 4.51
C THR A 139 1.06 1.60 3.59
N TYR A 140 0.74 1.94 2.35
CA TYR A 140 1.68 2.37 1.31
C TYR A 140 0.92 3.16 0.22
N ASP A 141 1.64 3.97 -0.55
CA ASP A 141 1.08 4.94 -1.48
C ASP A 141 0.63 4.30 -2.80
N LEU A 142 -0.56 3.70 -2.77
CA LEU A 142 -1.19 3.07 -3.95
C LEU A 142 -1.52 4.07 -5.06
N GLU A 143 -1.79 5.33 -4.73
CA GLU A 143 -2.12 6.35 -5.72
C GLU A 143 -0.88 6.69 -6.55
N LEU A 144 0.25 6.92 -5.89
CA LEU A 144 1.51 7.18 -6.57
C LEU A 144 1.97 5.97 -7.40
N GLU A 145 1.85 4.74 -6.88
CA GLU A 145 2.16 3.53 -7.64
C GLU A 145 1.31 3.40 -8.92
N SER A 146 0.00 3.67 -8.80
CA SER A 146 -0.93 3.62 -9.93
C SER A 146 -0.61 4.68 -10.98
N ARG A 147 -0.25 5.88 -10.55
CA ARG A 147 0.18 6.98 -11.43
C ARG A 147 1.47 6.64 -12.17
N LEU A 148 2.47 6.09 -11.47
CA LEU A 148 3.72 5.65 -12.07
C LEU A 148 3.48 4.57 -13.13
N LEU A 149 2.67 3.56 -12.81
CA LEU A 149 2.34 2.50 -13.76
C LEU A 149 1.62 3.07 -14.99
N ALA A 150 0.65 3.96 -14.80
CA ALA A 150 -0.10 4.58 -15.90
C ALA A 150 0.80 5.40 -16.84
N VAL A 151 1.70 6.23 -16.29
CA VAL A 151 2.61 7.06 -17.10
C VAL A 151 3.61 6.19 -17.87
N ASN A 152 4.15 5.15 -17.23
CA ASN A 152 5.09 4.25 -17.91
C ASN A 152 4.41 3.40 -18.98
N LEU A 153 3.18 2.93 -18.74
CA LEU A 153 2.38 2.24 -19.77
C LEU A 153 2.02 3.18 -20.93
N GLN A 154 1.66 4.43 -20.64
CA GLN A 154 1.42 5.42 -21.68
C GLN A 154 2.65 5.63 -22.56
N GLY A 155 3.84 5.75 -21.96
CA GLY A 155 5.10 5.85 -22.70
C GLY A 155 5.42 4.61 -23.54
N MET A 156 5.08 3.40 -23.05
CA MET A 156 5.26 2.15 -23.80
C MET A 156 4.27 1.98 -24.95
N LEU A 157 3.06 2.50 -24.81
CA LEU A 157 2.02 2.47 -25.84
C LEU A 157 2.17 3.62 -26.86
N TYR A 158 3.01 4.61 -26.56
CA TYR A 158 3.25 5.74 -27.46
C TYR A 158 4.17 5.29 -28.61
N ASN A 159 3.58 4.83 -29.70
CA ASN A 159 4.25 4.81 -31.00
C ASN A 159 4.08 6.20 -31.64
N GLU A 160 5.18 6.84 -32.05
CA GLU A 160 5.12 8.16 -32.74
C GLU A 160 4.26 8.12 -34.02
N GLU A 161 4.05 6.93 -34.61
CA GLU A 161 3.30 6.72 -35.85
C GLU A 161 1.76 6.66 -35.67
N GLU A 162 1.26 6.35 -34.47
CA GLU A 162 -0.17 6.30 -34.15
C GLU A 162 -0.44 7.22 -32.97
N GLY A 163 -0.44 8.53 -33.21
CA GLY A 163 -0.72 9.53 -32.20
C GLY A 163 -2.08 9.28 -31.53
N LEU A 164 -2.07 8.67 -30.35
CA LEU A 164 -3.24 8.60 -29.47
C LEU A 164 -3.77 10.03 -29.29
N ASP A 165 -5.08 10.23 -29.45
CA ASP A 165 -5.71 11.53 -29.23
C ASP A 165 -5.63 11.93 -27.74
N LEU A 166 -4.49 12.51 -27.38
CA LEU A 166 -4.18 13.00 -26.04
C LEU A 166 -5.19 14.05 -25.57
N LYS A 167 -5.92 14.73 -26.48
CA LYS A 167 -6.98 15.67 -26.06
C LYS A 167 -8.18 14.92 -25.53
N GLU A 168 -8.63 13.86 -26.20
CA GLU A 168 -9.76 13.07 -25.74
C GLU A 168 -9.43 12.32 -24.44
N LEU A 169 -8.23 11.75 -24.32
CA LEU A 169 -7.78 11.14 -23.05
C LEU A 169 -7.69 12.14 -21.89
N LYS A 170 -7.14 13.34 -22.12
CA LYS A 170 -7.12 14.41 -21.10
C LYS A 170 -8.53 14.83 -20.71
N LYS A 171 -9.44 14.96 -21.67
CA LYS A 171 -10.85 15.30 -21.44
C LYS A 171 -11.57 14.21 -20.63
N GLN A 172 -11.34 12.94 -20.93
CA GLN A 172 -11.89 11.82 -20.15
C GLN A 172 -11.33 11.80 -18.74
N ARG A 173 -10.01 11.93 -18.57
CA ARG A 173 -9.36 12.05 -17.25
C ARG A 173 -9.94 13.19 -16.43
N ASP A 174 -10.09 14.38 -17.03
CA ASP A 174 -10.63 15.55 -16.33
C ASP A 174 -12.11 15.35 -15.96
N LYS A 175 -12.88 14.65 -16.79
CA LYS A 175 -14.25 14.22 -16.49
C LYS A 175 -14.31 13.28 -15.28
N PHE A 176 -13.44 12.27 -15.22
CA PHE A 176 -13.35 11.36 -14.08
C PHE A 176 -12.93 12.10 -12.80
N ARG A 177 -11.90 12.94 -12.88
CA ARG A 177 -11.44 13.76 -11.74
C ARG A 177 -12.55 14.64 -11.17
N ASN A 178 -13.36 15.27 -12.04
CA ASN A 178 -14.47 16.10 -11.58
C ASN A 178 -15.54 15.26 -10.88
N LYS A 179 -15.83 14.06 -11.39
CA LYS A 179 -16.76 13.12 -10.74
C LYS A 179 -16.25 12.64 -9.38
N ASP A 180 -14.95 12.42 -9.23
CA ASP A 180 -14.35 12.04 -7.95
C ASP A 180 -14.43 13.18 -6.93
N ILE A 181 -14.19 14.42 -7.34
CA ILE A 181 -14.35 15.61 -6.50
C ILE A 181 -15.81 15.76 -6.03
N GLU A 182 -16.77 15.54 -6.92
CA GLU A 182 -18.20 15.60 -6.60
C GLU A 182 -18.59 14.49 -5.62
N SER A 183 -18.16 13.25 -5.87
CA SER A 183 -18.38 12.11 -4.99
C SER A 183 -17.75 12.34 -3.60
N ALA A 184 -16.56 12.93 -3.52
CA ALA A 184 -15.91 13.25 -2.26
C ALA A 184 -16.68 14.30 -1.44
N LYS A 185 -17.27 15.31 -2.10
CA LYS A 185 -18.15 16.30 -1.45
C LYS A 185 -19.42 15.63 -0.92
N GLU A 186 -20.02 14.74 -1.70
CA GLU A 186 -21.22 14.00 -1.30
C GLU A 186 -20.94 13.09 -0.10
N ILE A 187 -19.84 12.34 -0.12
CA ILE A 187 -19.38 11.54 1.02
C ILE A 187 -19.16 12.41 2.26
N SER A 188 -18.58 13.60 2.12
CA SER A 188 -18.40 14.53 3.24
C SER A 188 -19.73 14.99 3.84
N ASN A 189 -20.72 15.30 2.98
CA ASN A 189 -22.06 15.67 3.43
C ASN A 189 -22.78 14.51 4.13
N LEU A 190 -22.73 13.31 3.55
CA LEU A 190 -23.32 12.11 4.15
C LEU A 190 -22.70 11.79 5.51
N LYS A 191 -21.37 11.93 5.66
CA LYS A 191 -20.69 11.78 6.95
C LYS A 191 -21.21 12.77 8.00
N ARG A 192 -21.42 14.04 7.63
CA ARG A 192 -22.00 15.06 8.55
C ARG A 192 -23.42 14.69 8.96
N MET A 193 -24.24 14.27 8.00
CA MET A 193 -25.62 13.83 8.28
C MET A 193 -25.66 12.61 9.18
N LEU A 194 -24.76 11.64 8.98
CA LEU A 194 -24.65 10.45 9.82
C LEU A 194 -24.32 10.81 11.27
N VAL A 195 -23.38 11.73 11.50
CA VAL A 195 -23.05 12.20 12.87
C VAL A 195 -24.27 12.85 13.55
N ILE A 196 -25.03 13.68 12.83
CA ILE A 196 -26.25 14.30 13.36
C ILE A 196 -27.31 13.23 13.68
N ALA A 197 -27.50 12.26 12.80
CA ALA A 197 -28.44 11.16 13.02
C ALA A 197 -28.08 10.34 14.27
N GLN A 198 -26.79 10.02 14.46
CA GLN A 198 -26.30 9.33 15.64
C GLN A 198 -26.51 10.14 16.93
N GLN A 199 -26.27 11.46 16.88
CA GLN A 199 -26.53 12.34 18.03
C GLN A 199 -28.01 12.37 18.40
N ASN A 200 -28.90 12.46 17.40
CA ASN A 200 -30.34 12.43 17.61
C ASN A 200 -30.79 11.08 18.18
N GLU A 201 -30.29 9.97 17.64
CA GLU A 201 -30.61 8.63 18.16
C GLU A 201 -30.22 8.51 19.64
N ASN A 202 -29.01 8.95 20.01
CA ASN A 202 -28.55 8.95 21.39
C ASN A 202 -29.43 9.83 22.29
N PHE A 203 -29.85 11.00 21.82
CA PHE A 203 -30.77 11.87 22.55
C PHE A 203 -32.12 11.18 22.82
N TYR A 204 -32.72 10.58 21.79
CA TYR A 204 -34.00 9.87 21.94
C TYR A 204 -33.88 8.64 22.86
N ARG A 205 -32.75 7.90 22.79
CA ARG A 205 -32.47 6.79 23.72
C ARG A 205 -32.43 7.27 25.16
N GLN A 206 -31.72 8.35 25.45
CA GLN A 206 -31.65 8.92 26.81
C GLN A 206 -33.02 9.40 27.30
N GLU A 207 -33.84 9.99 26.43
CA GLU A 207 -35.17 10.45 26.82
C GLU A 207 -36.14 9.29 27.09
N LEU A 208 -36.05 8.21 26.29
CA LEU A 208 -36.79 6.98 26.53
C LEU A 208 -36.40 6.33 27.88
N GLU A 209 -35.10 6.27 28.19
CA GLU A 209 -34.60 5.76 29.48
C GLU A 209 -35.14 6.58 30.66
N LYS A 210 -35.15 7.91 30.57
CA LYS A 210 -35.73 8.77 31.62
C LYS A 210 -37.22 8.51 31.81
N GLN A 211 -37.98 8.36 30.72
CA GLN A 211 -39.41 8.06 30.77
C GLN A 211 -39.68 6.69 31.41
N GLN A 212 -38.88 5.67 31.07
CA GLN A 212 -38.97 4.33 31.66
C GLN A 212 -38.73 4.35 33.17
N ILE A 213 -37.71 5.09 33.63
CA ILE A 213 -37.43 5.30 35.06
C ILE A 213 -38.62 6.01 35.74
N MET A 214 -39.17 7.06 35.13
CA MET A 214 -40.27 7.85 35.69
C MET A 214 -41.57 7.05 35.83
N LEU A 215 -41.82 6.14 34.89
CA LEU A 215 -42.98 5.25 34.90
C LEU A 215 -42.81 4.03 35.83
N GLY A 216 -41.65 3.87 36.48
CA GLY A 216 -41.36 2.75 37.37
C GLY A 216 -41.23 1.40 36.67
N VAL A 217 -41.04 1.39 35.35
CA VAL A 217 -40.88 0.18 34.55
C VAL A 217 -39.49 -0.39 34.81
N LYS A 218 -39.40 -1.51 35.55
CA LYS A 218 -38.14 -2.24 35.73
C LYS A 218 -37.78 -2.97 34.44
N ASP A 219 -36.49 -3.10 34.16
CA ASP A 219 -35.88 -3.66 32.93
C ASP A 219 -36.47 -4.99 32.40
N GLY A 220 -37.24 -5.73 33.22
CA GLY A 220 -37.87 -7.00 32.86
C GLY A 220 -39.14 -6.92 31.99
N GLU A 221 -39.85 -5.78 31.93
CA GLU A 221 -41.11 -5.69 31.14
C GLU A 221 -40.89 -5.31 29.66
N ILE A 222 -39.72 -4.75 29.32
CA ILE A 222 -39.40 -4.28 27.96
C ILE A 222 -38.92 -5.42 27.05
N GLN A 223 -38.34 -6.49 27.60
CA GLN A 223 -37.94 -7.67 26.81
C GLN A 223 -39.15 -8.38 26.18
N THR A 224 -40.29 -8.40 26.87
CA THR A 224 -41.54 -9.01 26.38
C THR A 224 -42.11 -8.23 25.19
N LEU A 225 -42.06 -6.89 25.21
CA LEU A 225 -42.54 -6.03 24.11
C LEU A 225 -41.65 -6.07 22.86
N LYS A 226 -40.32 -6.24 23.00
CA LYS A 226 -39.41 -6.35 21.85
C LYS A 226 -39.59 -7.66 21.06
N HIS A 227 -40.02 -8.73 21.72
CA HIS A 227 -40.36 -10.00 21.08
C HIS A 227 -41.66 -9.88 20.26
N ASP A 228 -42.67 -9.20 20.80
CA ASP A 228 -43.98 -9.04 20.17
C ASP A 228 -43.99 -8.08 18.97
N MET A 229 -43.01 -7.17 18.88
CA MET A 229 -42.92 -6.15 17.82
C MET A 229 -41.96 -6.50 16.65
N GLY A 230 -41.29 -7.65 16.66
CA GLY A 230 -40.50 -8.14 15.52
C GLY A 230 -39.32 -7.26 15.08
N VAL A 231 -38.76 -6.42 15.97
CA VAL A 231 -37.63 -5.54 15.61
C VAL A 231 -36.32 -6.33 15.63
N VAL A 232 -35.88 -6.75 14.45
CA VAL A 232 -34.55 -7.34 14.24
C VAL A 232 -33.50 -6.22 14.36
N THR A 233 -32.76 -6.20 15.46
CA THR A 233 -31.53 -5.37 15.55
C THR A 233 -30.44 -6.03 14.74
N GLY A 234 -30.40 -5.72 13.44
CA GLY A 234 -29.25 -6.04 12.60
C GLY A 234 -28.09 -5.12 12.97
N ASN A 235 -27.06 -5.68 13.60
CA ASN A 235 -25.78 -5.00 13.77
C ASN A 235 -25.22 -4.69 12.37
N ILE A 236 -25.14 -3.42 12.02
CA ILE A 236 -24.32 -2.98 10.90
C ILE A 236 -22.96 -2.64 11.50
N GLU A 237 -22.04 -3.61 11.44
CA GLU A 237 -20.61 -3.35 11.62
C GLU A 237 -20.09 -2.58 10.40
N ILE A 238 -19.50 -1.40 10.63
CA ILE A 238 -18.61 -0.70 9.69
C ILE A 238 -17.29 -0.46 10.41
#